data_AF-A0A1H2FSY0-F1
#
_entry.id   AF-A0A1H2FSY0-F1
#
_cell.length_a   1.000
_cell.length_b   1.000
_cell.length_c   1.000
_cell.angle_alpha   90.00
_cell.angle_beta   90.00
_cell.angle_gamma   90.00
#
_symmetry.space_group_name_H-M   'P 1'
#
loop_
_entity.id
_entity.type
_entity.pdbx_description
1 polymer ?
#
loop_
_entity_poly.entity_id
_entity_poly.type
_entity_poly.pdbx_seq_one_letter_code
_entity_poly.pdbx_strand_id
1 'polypeptide(L)'
;MNFKEVKQRLAYSLWYRGKFRAPAANLALTYANDQKTDGVGSQVHRLYGLHALSGFLHIPYVHTPLLRVDYGGLAAHENNEIDATLVDRANALFAPPSDISLPERHETRTLPVLTLKGAAALRRDAERLGPGGFLLARITEPHRILDLFPDAYAETTRISPFVNEPVPPLRIALHVRRGDLAALDPKRILPNRYYLALARNLAALLDRLAIPYRFELHTELPTRAFVMANHHAGMPLKKGLPEKQTLLDPAADRIEEFDTLPRLSKFINTDPLESLQRLATAHILITSHSSFSYLSAVLNRRAVIAYHPFWHKPMRHWLPVNDDGAFEAADFHAALGRLLQ
;
A
#
# COMPACT_ATOMS: atom_id res chain seq x y z
N MET A 1 16.74 9.64 14.18
CA MET A 1 15.64 10.60 13.86
C MET A 1 16.18 12.01 13.99
N ASN A 2 16.03 12.88 12.98
CA ASN A 2 16.59 14.23 13.01
C ASN A 2 15.85 15.10 14.05
N PHE A 3 16.57 15.87 14.87
CA PHE A 3 16.01 16.81 15.86
C PHE A 3 14.95 17.76 15.28
N LYS A 4 15.08 18.13 13.99
CA LYS A 4 14.10 18.92 13.24
C LYS A 4 12.76 18.18 13.07
N GLU A 5 12.81 16.88 12.79
CA GLU A 5 11.64 16.02 12.59
C GLU A 5 10.90 15.74 13.90
N VAL A 6 11.64 15.56 15.00
CA VAL A 6 11.09 15.41 16.36
C VAL A 6 10.40 16.70 16.81
N LYS A 7 11.05 17.87 16.66
CA LYS A 7 10.43 19.16 16.96
C LYS A 7 9.19 19.41 16.10
N GLN A 8 9.23 19.05 14.83
CA GLN A 8 8.11 19.19 13.92
C GLN A 8 6.94 18.30 14.35
N ARG A 9 7.17 17.03 14.70
CA ARG A 9 6.14 16.12 15.23
C ARG A 9 5.55 16.59 16.56
N LEU A 10 6.37 17.06 17.51
CA LEU A 10 5.91 17.57 18.80
C LEU A 10 5.10 18.87 18.66
N ALA A 11 5.59 19.82 17.87
CA ALA A 11 4.89 21.06 17.58
C ALA A 11 3.56 20.78 16.86
N TYR A 12 3.56 19.83 15.91
CA TYR A 12 2.33 19.41 15.24
C TYR A 12 1.37 18.67 16.15
N SER A 13 1.84 17.79 17.04
CA SER A 13 0.98 17.07 18.00
C SER A 13 0.24 18.04 18.93
N LEU A 14 0.95 19.03 19.47
CA LEU A 14 0.36 20.07 20.32
C LEU A 14 -0.62 20.96 19.55
N TRP A 15 -0.24 21.39 18.34
CA TRP A 15 -1.11 22.19 17.47
C TRP A 15 -2.37 21.42 17.01
N TYR A 16 -2.20 20.16 16.66
CA TYR A 16 -3.24 19.25 16.22
C TYR A 16 -4.26 18.99 17.34
N ARG A 17 -3.77 18.69 18.56
CA ARG A 17 -4.61 18.49 19.75
C ARG A 17 -5.44 19.71 20.14
N GLY A 18 -5.12 20.90 19.64
CA GLY A 18 -5.94 22.11 19.81
C GLY A 18 -7.01 22.27 18.72
N LYS A 19 -6.67 22.02 17.45
CA LYS A 19 -7.53 22.36 16.30
C LYS A 19 -8.47 21.25 15.82
N PHE A 20 -8.22 20.00 16.17
CA PHE A 20 -8.97 18.85 15.65
C PHE A 20 -9.73 18.08 16.73
N ARG A 21 -10.04 18.70 17.88
CA ARG A 21 -10.72 18.03 19.01
C ARG A 21 -12.15 17.58 18.72
N ALA A 22 -12.84 18.26 17.79
CA ALA A 22 -14.23 18.00 17.48
C ALA A 22 -14.42 17.58 16.01
N PRO A 23 -15.36 16.66 15.73
CA PRO A 23 -15.78 16.37 14.37
C PRO A 23 -16.15 17.63 13.60
N ALA A 24 -15.76 17.73 12.33
CA ALA A 24 -16.23 18.81 11.46
C ALA A 24 -17.64 18.47 10.96
N ALA A 25 -18.67 19.11 11.50
CA ALA A 25 -20.06 18.78 11.20
C ALA A 25 -20.48 19.03 9.74
N ASN A 26 -19.75 19.89 9.02
CA ASN A 26 -20.08 20.34 7.67
C ASN A 26 -18.94 20.12 6.65
N LEU A 27 -18.06 19.16 6.92
CA LEU A 27 -16.94 18.81 6.05
C LEU A 27 -16.80 17.29 5.98
N ALA A 28 -16.57 16.75 4.79
CA ALA A 28 -16.16 15.35 4.61
C ALA A 28 -14.96 15.22 3.67
N LEU A 29 -14.22 14.12 3.81
CA LEU A 29 -13.17 13.69 2.91
C LEU A 29 -13.67 12.58 1.99
N THR A 30 -13.26 12.62 0.72
CA THR A 30 -13.48 11.50 -0.21
C THR A 30 -12.33 11.34 -1.19
N TYR A 31 -12.27 10.21 -1.87
CA TYR A 31 -11.23 9.91 -2.85
C TYR A 31 -11.50 10.61 -4.20
N ALA A 32 -10.51 11.33 -4.70
CA ALA A 32 -10.53 11.93 -6.04
C ALA A 32 -10.14 10.89 -7.11
N ASN A 33 -11.01 9.89 -7.30
CA ASN A 33 -10.83 8.69 -8.13
C ASN A 33 -10.62 8.95 -9.65
N ASP A 34 -10.87 10.18 -10.11
CA ASP A 34 -10.73 10.63 -11.50
C ASP A 34 -9.42 11.40 -11.77
N GLN A 35 -8.70 11.81 -10.72
CA GLN A 35 -7.52 12.68 -10.87
C GLN A 35 -6.24 11.92 -11.17
N LYS A 36 -6.10 10.70 -10.64
CA LYS A 36 -4.94 9.86 -10.84
C LYS A 36 -5.32 8.40 -10.72
N THR A 37 -5.12 7.69 -11.81
CA THR A 37 -5.38 6.26 -11.95
C THR A 37 -4.05 5.55 -12.22
N ASP A 38 -3.92 4.38 -11.62
CA ASP A 38 -2.75 3.51 -11.69
C ASP A 38 -3.21 2.09 -11.31
N GLY A 39 -2.33 1.23 -10.80
CA GLY A 39 -2.69 -0.12 -10.39
C GLY A 39 -3.57 -0.17 -9.14
N VAL A 40 -4.35 -1.26 -9.02
CA VAL A 40 -5.29 -1.45 -7.90
C VAL A 40 -4.64 -1.24 -6.53
N GLY A 41 -3.41 -1.70 -6.33
CA GLY A 41 -2.69 -1.52 -5.06
C GLY A 41 -2.48 -0.06 -4.70
N SER A 42 -2.10 0.79 -5.65
CA SER A 42 -1.88 2.23 -5.39
C SER A 42 -3.19 2.98 -5.18
N GLN A 43 -4.25 2.66 -5.91
CA GLN A 43 -5.55 3.32 -5.74
C GLN A 43 -6.22 2.93 -4.43
N VAL A 44 -6.24 1.63 -4.11
CA VAL A 44 -6.80 1.13 -2.84
C VAL A 44 -5.96 1.64 -1.66
N HIS A 45 -4.64 1.78 -1.82
CA HIS A 45 -3.80 2.42 -0.80
C HIS A 45 -4.20 3.87 -0.51
N ARG A 46 -4.54 4.65 -1.54
CA ARG A 46 -5.03 6.02 -1.37
C ARG A 46 -6.43 6.04 -0.73
N LEU A 47 -7.29 5.10 -1.11
CA LEU A 47 -8.64 4.95 -0.56
C LEU A 47 -8.61 4.64 0.95
N TYR A 48 -7.87 3.60 1.37
CA TYR A 48 -7.69 3.27 2.78
C TYR A 48 -6.88 4.33 3.54
N GLY A 49 -5.92 4.98 2.88
CA GLY A 49 -5.21 6.13 3.44
C GLY A 49 -6.15 7.28 3.79
N LEU A 50 -7.15 7.57 2.95
CA LEU A 50 -8.16 8.58 3.26
C LEU A 50 -9.07 8.19 4.41
N HIS A 51 -9.45 6.92 4.49
CA HIS A 51 -10.21 6.42 5.64
C HIS A 51 -9.41 6.54 6.94
N ALA A 52 -8.13 6.14 6.95
CA ALA A 52 -7.22 6.36 8.08
C ALA A 52 -7.13 7.84 8.45
N LEU A 53 -7.03 8.70 7.45
CA LEU A 53 -6.89 10.14 7.62
C LEU A 53 -8.17 10.81 8.14
N SER A 54 -9.36 10.30 7.77
CA SER A 54 -10.64 10.73 8.34
C SER A 54 -10.63 10.59 9.86
N GLY A 55 -10.35 9.37 10.34
CA GLY A 55 -10.25 9.08 11.77
C GLY A 55 -9.16 9.91 12.44
N PHE A 56 -7.98 10.00 11.82
CA PHE A 56 -6.89 10.82 12.32
C PHE A 56 -7.18 12.32 12.31
N LEU A 57 -8.06 12.86 11.46
CA LEU A 57 -8.36 14.30 11.45
C LEU A 57 -9.71 14.62 12.10
N HIS A 58 -10.46 13.62 12.56
CA HIS A 58 -11.86 13.77 12.97
C HIS A 58 -12.70 14.50 11.90
N ILE A 59 -12.50 14.16 10.63
CA ILE A 59 -13.28 14.69 9.50
C ILE A 59 -13.97 13.50 8.84
N PRO A 60 -15.32 13.43 8.83
CA PRO A 60 -16.06 12.32 8.23
C PRO A 60 -15.55 11.87 6.85
N TYR A 61 -15.55 10.57 6.61
CA TYR A 61 -15.25 9.94 5.33
C TYR A 61 -16.54 9.65 4.56
N VAL A 62 -16.53 9.94 3.25
CA VAL A 62 -17.55 9.48 2.30
C VAL A 62 -16.85 8.61 1.28
N HIS A 63 -17.29 7.35 1.15
CA HIS A 63 -16.71 6.41 0.23
C HIS A 63 -17.03 6.79 -1.23
N THR A 64 -15.98 6.81 -2.05
CA THR A 64 -16.10 6.92 -3.51
C THR A 64 -15.39 5.71 -4.12
N PRO A 65 -16.08 4.88 -4.93
CA PRO A 65 -15.50 3.69 -5.54
C PRO A 65 -14.40 4.05 -6.55
N LEU A 66 -13.57 3.09 -6.92
CA LEU A 66 -12.63 3.22 -8.03
C LEU A 66 -13.39 3.47 -9.32
N LEU A 67 -12.92 4.43 -10.12
CA LEU A 67 -13.51 4.75 -11.43
C LEU A 67 -12.93 3.86 -12.54
N ARG A 68 -11.62 3.65 -12.52
CA ARG A 68 -10.89 2.81 -13.47
C ARG A 68 -9.59 2.30 -12.84
N VAL A 69 -9.04 1.21 -13.37
CA VAL A 69 -7.70 0.71 -13.02
C VAL A 69 -6.89 0.63 -14.29
N ASP A 70 -5.78 1.36 -14.35
CA ASP A 70 -4.96 1.41 -15.56
C ASP A 70 -4.02 0.20 -15.60
N TYR A 71 -3.39 -0.16 -14.48
CA TYR A 71 -2.47 -1.29 -14.41
C TYR A 71 -3.17 -2.55 -13.88
N GLY A 72 -3.44 -3.52 -14.78
CA GLY A 72 -4.03 -4.82 -14.46
C GLY A 72 -3.02 -5.94 -14.20
N GLY A 73 -1.72 -5.65 -14.30
CA GLY A 73 -0.64 -6.62 -14.17
C GLY A 73 0.20 -6.74 -15.45
N LEU A 74 1.38 -7.34 -15.34
CA LEU A 74 2.29 -7.42 -16.48
C LEU A 74 1.73 -8.25 -17.66
N ALA A 75 0.99 -9.32 -17.37
CA ALA A 75 0.35 -10.12 -18.41
C ALA A 75 -0.60 -9.28 -19.29
N ALA A 76 -1.29 -8.30 -18.69
CA ALA A 76 -2.14 -7.35 -19.41
C ALA A 76 -1.31 -6.45 -20.35
N HIS A 77 -0.11 -6.02 -19.93
CA HIS A 77 0.81 -5.27 -20.80
C HIS A 77 1.40 -6.10 -21.93
N GLU A 78 1.71 -7.37 -21.67
CA GLU A 78 2.24 -8.30 -22.67
C GLU A 78 1.21 -8.58 -23.78
N ASN A 79 -0.07 -8.66 -23.42
CA ASN A 79 -1.17 -8.88 -24.36
C ASN A 79 -1.78 -7.57 -24.88
N ASN A 80 -1.40 -6.41 -24.33
CA ASN A 80 -2.00 -5.11 -24.59
C ASN A 80 -3.52 -5.08 -24.34
N GLU A 81 -3.95 -5.71 -23.25
CA GLU A 81 -5.34 -5.88 -22.83
C GLU A 81 -5.62 -5.14 -21.53
N ILE A 82 -6.90 -4.86 -21.26
CA ILE A 82 -7.39 -4.32 -19.97
C ILE A 82 -8.42 -5.31 -19.43
N ASP A 83 -8.24 -5.76 -18.18
CA ASP A 83 -9.27 -6.55 -17.49
C ASP A 83 -10.47 -5.64 -17.17
N ALA A 84 -11.52 -5.77 -17.98
CA ALA A 84 -12.75 -4.99 -17.84
C ALA A 84 -13.48 -5.23 -16.51
N THR A 85 -13.23 -6.35 -15.83
CA THR A 85 -13.90 -6.74 -14.58
C THR A 85 -13.15 -6.33 -13.32
N LEU A 86 -11.87 -5.96 -13.45
CA LEU A 86 -11.00 -5.70 -12.29
C LEU A 86 -11.52 -4.55 -11.40
N VAL A 87 -12.09 -3.51 -12.01
CA VAL A 87 -12.66 -2.37 -11.28
C VAL A 87 -13.84 -2.80 -10.42
N ASP A 88 -14.78 -3.55 -10.99
CA ASP A 88 -15.97 -4.03 -10.28
C ASP A 88 -15.60 -5.00 -9.15
N ARG A 89 -14.68 -5.94 -9.43
CA ARG A 89 -14.16 -6.87 -8.43
C ARG A 89 -13.44 -6.15 -7.30
N ALA A 90 -12.64 -5.12 -7.61
CA ALA A 90 -11.97 -4.31 -6.61
C ALA A 90 -12.96 -3.49 -5.77
N ASN A 91 -13.97 -2.89 -6.38
CA ASN A 91 -15.02 -2.14 -5.67
C ASN A 91 -15.89 -3.04 -4.79
N ALA A 92 -16.20 -4.26 -5.23
CA ALA A 92 -16.91 -5.24 -4.43
C ALA A 92 -16.11 -5.69 -3.20
N LEU A 93 -14.78 -5.81 -3.34
CA LEU A 93 -13.89 -6.23 -2.26
C LEU A 93 -13.53 -5.08 -1.30
N PHE A 94 -13.36 -3.86 -1.83
CA PHE A 94 -12.86 -2.70 -1.09
C PHE A 94 -13.91 -1.59 -0.98
N ALA A 95 -14.88 -1.81 -0.09
CA ALA A 95 -15.95 -0.86 0.20
C ALA A 95 -15.93 -0.45 1.70
N PRO A 96 -14.95 0.34 2.16
CA PRO A 96 -14.99 0.87 3.52
C PRO A 96 -16.26 1.69 3.75
N PRO A 97 -16.84 1.62 4.95
CA PRO A 97 -18.08 2.32 5.26
C PRO A 97 -17.89 3.83 5.17
N SER A 98 -18.94 4.54 4.74
CA SER A 98 -19.01 5.99 4.90
C SER A 98 -19.43 6.33 6.33
N ASP A 99 -18.84 7.38 6.91
CA ASP A 99 -19.21 7.88 8.23
C ASP A 99 -20.56 8.60 8.22
N ILE A 100 -20.95 9.16 7.06
CA ILE A 100 -22.18 9.92 6.85
C ILE A 100 -22.78 9.64 5.47
N SER A 101 -24.06 9.95 5.32
CA SER A 101 -24.67 10.16 4.00
C SER A 101 -24.34 11.57 3.51
N LEU A 102 -23.88 11.70 2.26
CA LEU A 102 -23.53 13.00 1.69
C LEU A 102 -24.81 13.84 1.49
N PRO A 103 -24.85 15.10 1.97
CA PRO A 103 -25.99 15.99 1.71
C PRO A 103 -26.18 16.28 0.23
N GLU A 104 -27.44 16.37 -0.22
CA GLU A 104 -27.78 16.68 -1.62
C GLU A 104 -27.12 17.99 -2.10
N ARG A 105 -27.10 19.01 -1.24
CA ARG A 105 -26.45 20.29 -1.50
C ARG A 105 -25.12 20.33 -0.77
N HIS A 106 -24.04 20.35 -1.55
CA HIS A 106 -22.69 20.53 -1.03
C HIS A 106 -21.80 21.22 -2.06
N GLU A 107 -20.77 21.91 -1.59
CA GLU A 107 -19.67 22.37 -2.41
C GLU A 107 -18.61 21.28 -2.50
N THR A 108 -17.99 21.12 -3.66
CA THR A 108 -16.89 20.17 -3.86
C THR A 108 -15.59 20.91 -4.07
N ARG A 109 -14.52 20.46 -3.40
CA ARG A 109 -13.17 20.95 -3.62
C ARG A 109 -12.19 19.81 -3.81
N THR A 110 -11.49 19.82 -4.94
CA THR A 110 -10.45 18.83 -5.23
C THR A 110 -9.08 19.34 -4.80
N LEU A 111 -8.31 18.52 -4.09
CA LEU A 111 -6.94 18.80 -3.69
C LEU A 111 -6.03 17.65 -4.12
N PRO A 112 -4.91 17.92 -4.83
CA PRO A 112 -3.99 16.87 -5.22
C PRO A 112 -3.31 16.22 -4.00
N VAL A 113 -3.03 16.99 -2.94
CA VAL A 113 -2.37 16.51 -1.72
C VAL A 113 -3.00 17.19 -0.50
N LEU A 114 -3.34 16.42 0.52
CA LEU A 114 -3.78 16.97 1.80
C LEU A 114 -2.61 17.18 2.75
N THR A 115 -2.45 18.41 3.25
CA THR A 115 -1.49 18.77 4.31
C THR A 115 -2.23 19.15 5.59
N LEU A 116 -1.57 19.16 6.75
CA LEU A 116 -2.18 19.63 8.00
C LEU A 116 -2.70 21.07 7.89
N LYS A 117 -1.95 21.96 7.23
CA LYS A 117 -2.38 23.33 6.95
C LYS A 117 -3.62 23.35 6.04
N GLY A 118 -3.63 22.50 5.01
CA GLY A 118 -4.77 22.31 4.11
C GLY A 118 -6.02 21.81 4.83
N ALA A 119 -5.89 20.80 5.69
CA ALA A 119 -7.00 20.30 6.51
C ALA A 119 -7.59 21.39 7.42
N ALA A 120 -6.73 22.19 8.06
CA ALA A 120 -7.20 23.32 8.87
C ALA A 120 -7.85 24.43 8.02
N ALA A 121 -7.41 24.63 6.77
CA ALA A 121 -8.06 25.57 5.84
C ALA A 121 -9.44 25.05 5.41
N LEU A 122 -9.57 23.77 5.07
CA LEU A 122 -10.85 23.15 4.72
C LEU A 122 -11.88 23.29 5.85
N ARG A 123 -11.48 23.10 7.12
CA ARG A 123 -12.38 23.33 8.26
C ARG A 123 -12.89 24.77 8.34
N ARG A 124 -11.99 25.75 8.23
CA ARG A 124 -12.38 27.17 8.22
C ARG A 124 -13.28 27.52 7.05
N ASP A 125 -13.02 26.94 5.88
CA ASP A 125 -13.82 27.21 4.70
C ASP A 125 -15.20 26.55 4.81
N ALA A 126 -15.30 25.34 5.35
CA ALA A 126 -16.58 24.73 5.68
C ALA A 126 -17.37 25.58 6.67
N GLU A 127 -16.75 26.04 7.77
CA GLU A 127 -17.37 26.94 8.77
C GLU A 127 -17.92 28.23 8.14
N ARG A 128 -17.24 28.79 7.13
CA ARG A 128 -17.66 30.00 6.41
C ARG A 128 -18.88 29.82 5.52
N LEU A 129 -19.22 28.59 5.13
CA LEU A 129 -20.44 28.33 4.35
C LEU A 129 -21.72 28.61 5.16
N GLY A 130 -21.61 28.72 6.48
CA GLY A 130 -22.73 29.01 7.36
C GLY A 130 -23.71 27.83 7.50
N PRO A 131 -24.88 28.08 8.14
CA PRO A 131 -25.89 27.05 8.36
C PRO A 131 -26.40 26.42 7.06
N GLY A 132 -26.39 25.09 6.99
CA GLY A 132 -26.83 24.32 5.82
C GLY A 132 -25.79 24.19 4.70
N GLY A 133 -24.65 24.89 4.80
CA GLY A 133 -23.51 24.69 3.91
C GLY A 133 -22.73 23.43 4.24
N PHE A 134 -22.27 22.70 3.23
CA PHE A 134 -21.47 21.49 3.39
C PHE A 134 -20.33 21.46 2.37
N LEU A 135 -19.12 21.07 2.80
CA LEU A 135 -17.94 20.97 1.94
C LEU A 135 -17.51 19.50 1.81
N LEU A 136 -17.44 18.99 0.57
CA LEU A 136 -16.83 17.72 0.24
C LEU A 136 -15.42 17.94 -0.33
N ALA A 137 -14.40 17.53 0.41
CA ALA A 137 -13.02 17.60 -0.03
C ALA A 137 -12.60 16.29 -0.72
N ARG A 138 -12.42 16.34 -2.04
CA ARG A 138 -11.90 15.23 -2.86
C ARG A 138 -10.37 15.27 -2.84
N ILE A 139 -9.72 14.23 -2.32
CA ILE A 139 -8.27 14.19 -2.16
C ILE A 139 -7.66 13.14 -3.08
N THR A 140 -6.62 13.50 -3.83
CA THR A 140 -5.89 12.54 -4.68
C THR A 140 -4.86 11.76 -3.88
N GLU A 141 -3.99 12.43 -3.10
CA GLU A 141 -2.89 11.80 -2.37
C GLU A 141 -2.97 12.11 -0.85
N PRO A 142 -3.29 11.12 0.01
CA PRO A 142 -3.38 11.33 1.46
C PRO A 142 -2.03 11.17 2.18
N HIS A 143 -1.00 10.66 1.51
CA HIS A 143 0.21 10.14 2.15
C HIS A 143 1.03 11.18 2.92
N ARG A 144 0.94 12.47 2.56
CA ARG A 144 1.78 13.50 3.20
C ARG A 144 1.57 13.65 4.72
N ILE A 145 0.34 13.42 5.21
CA ILE A 145 0.08 13.40 6.65
C ILE A 145 0.38 12.01 7.21
N LEU A 146 0.02 10.95 6.49
CA LEU A 146 0.21 9.57 6.94
C LEU A 146 1.68 9.19 7.07
N ASP A 147 2.58 9.75 6.25
CA ASP A 147 4.02 9.57 6.41
C ASP A 147 4.56 10.28 7.66
N LEU A 148 3.90 11.34 8.13
CA LEU A 148 4.23 11.95 9.42
C LEU A 148 3.68 11.14 10.60
N PHE A 149 2.53 10.47 10.42
CA PHE A 149 1.80 9.72 11.44
C PHE A 149 1.33 8.35 10.92
N PRO A 150 2.25 7.42 10.63
CA PRO A 150 1.90 6.16 9.95
C PRO A 150 1.00 5.26 10.80
N ASP A 151 1.05 5.37 12.13
CA ASP A 151 0.16 4.61 13.01
C ASP A 151 -1.33 4.98 12.85
N ALA A 152 -1.67 6.04 12.11
CA ALA A 152 -3.05 6.31 11.70
C ALA A 152 -3.67 5.16 10.88
N TYR A 153 -2.85 4.37 10.18
CA TYR A 153 -3.29 3.16 9.49
C TYR A 153 -3.73 2.02 10.45
N ALA A 154 -3.56 2.14 11.77
CA ALA A 154 -4.08 1.14 12.69
C ALA A 154 -5.59 0.92 12.53
N GLU A 155 -6.35 1.98 12.22
CA GLU A 155 -7.80 1.89 11.99
C GLU A 155 -8.16 1.12 10.71
N THR A 156 -7.30 1.14 9.68
CA THR A 156 -7.58 0.43 8.43
C THR A 156 -7.47 -1.08 8.56
N THR A 157 -6.70 -1.57 9.54
CA THR A 157 -6.64 -3.01 9.82
C THR A 157 -8.01 -3.56 10.24
N ARG A 158 -8.80 -2.77 11.00
CA ARG A 158 -10.12 -3.18 11.49
C ARG A 158 -11.12 -3.39 10.36
N ILE A 159 -11.05 -2.56 9.33
CA ILE A 159 -11.92 -2.60 8.15
C ILE A 159 -11.29 -3.33 6.95
N SER A 160 -10.19 -4.07 7.18
CA SER A 160 -9.63 -4.95 6.16
C SER A 160 -10.67 -5.99 5.73
N PRO A 161 -10.88 -6.23 4.43
CA PRO A 161 -11.80 -7.28 3.97
C PRO A 161 -11.21 -8.67 4.16
N PHE A 162 -9.93 -8.76 4.53
CA PHE A 162 -9.20 -10.01 4.66
C PHE A 162 -9.19 -10.52 6.08
N VAL A 163 -9.30 -11.84 6.20
CA VAL A 163 -9.23 -12.56 7.47
C VAL A 163 -8.01 -13.46 7.44
N ASN A 164 -7.13 -13.32 8.45
CA ASN A 164 -5.99 -14.21 8.62
C ASN A 164 -6.50 -15.58 9.09
N GLU A 165 -6.03 -16.66 8.46
CA GLU A 165 -6.18 -18.00 8.98
C GLU A 165 -5.14 -18.23 10.10
N PRO A 166 -5.54 -18.67 11.30
CA PRO A 166 -4.62 -18.77 12.44
C PRO A 166 -3.78 -20.05 12.48
N VAL A 167 -3.78 -20.86 11.41
CA VAL A 167 -3.28 -22.23 11.48
C VAL A 167 -1.87 -22.36 10.90
N PRO A 168 -0.94 -23.04 11.59
CA PRO A 168 0.32 -23.45 11.01
C PRO A 168 0.12 -24.34 9.75
N PRO A 169 1.10 -24.39 8.83
CA PRO A 169 2.40 -23.73 8.89
C PRO A 169 2.31 -22.21 8.70
N LEU A 170 3.21 -21.46 9.35
CA LEU A 170 3.34 -20.02 9.13
C LEU A 170 3.64 -19.73 7.66
N ARG A 171 2.83 -18.85 7.06
CA ARG A 171 2.99 -18.37 5.69
C ARG A 171 3.92 -17.16 5.67
N ILE A 172 5.07 -17.31 5.04
CA ILE A 172 6.04 -16.24 4.83
C ILE A 172 5.94 -15.79 3.38
N ALA A 173 5.31 -14.64 3.15
CA ALA A 173 5.10 -14.12 1.82
C ALA A 173 6.19 -13.10 1.44
N LEU A 174 6.81 -13.30 0.29
CA LEU A 174 7.77 -12.40 -0.33
C LEU A 174 7.08 -11.70 -1.49
N HIS A 175 6.95 -10.38 -1.44
CA HIS A 175 6.56 -9.63 -2.61
C HIS A 175 7.82 -9.14 -3.35
N VAL A 176 8.12 -9.77 -4.48
CA VAL A 176 9.27 -9.43 -5.32
C VAL A 176 8.75 -8.57 -6.47
N ARG A 177 8.80 -7.23 -6.31
CA ARG A 177 8.27 -6.32 -7.33
C ARG A 177 9.18 -6.33 -8.56
N ARG A 178 8.64 -6.82 -9.67
CA ARG A 178 9.22 -6.87 -11.01
C ARG A 178 8.23 -6.26 -12.01
N GLY A 179 8.08 -6.87 -13.18
CA GLY A 179 7.19 -6.46 -14.25
C GLY A 179 7.57 -5.13 -14.88
N ASP A 180 6.62 -4.21 -14.92
CA ASP A 180 6.75 -2.92 -15.61
C ASP A 180 7.87 -2.02 -15.07
N LEU A 181 8.35 -2.28 -13.86
CA LEU A 181 9.39 -1.48 -13.22
C LEU A 181 10.69 -1.41 -14.01
N ALA A 182 11.08 -2.48 -14.71
CA ALA A 182 12.31 -2.47 -15.50
C ALA A 182 12.28 -1.36 -16.58
N ALA A 183 11.09 -1.04 -17.10
CA ALA A 183 10.92 0.06 -18.02
C ALA A 183 10.64 1.41 -17.34
N LEU A 184 9.82 1.39 -16.28
CA LEU A 184 9.28 2.60 -15.67
C LEU A 184 10.18 3.22 -14.60
N ASP A 185 10.69 2.41 -13.68
CA ASP A 185 11.48 2.87 -12.54
C ASP A 185 12.37 1.74 -11.97
N PRO A 186 13.46 1.39 -12.68
CA PRO A 186 14.33 0.27 -12.30
C PRO A 186 15.02 0.47 -10.95
N LYS A 187 15.08 1.72 -10.43
CA LYS A 187 15.65 2.03 -9.12
C LYS A 187 14.84 1.44 -7.96
N ARG A 188 13.58 1.10 -8.21
CA ARG A 188 12.68 0.45 -7.23
C ARG A 188 12.83 -1.09 -7.21
N ILE A 189 13.66 -1.66 -8.08
CA ILE A 189 13.90 -3.11 -8.11
C ILE A 189 14.92 -3.44 -7.03
N LEU A 190 14.47 -4.14 -5.98
CA LEU A 190 15.37 -4.70 -4.97
C LEU A 190 16.06 -5.95 -5.52
N PRO A 191 17.37 -6.14 -5.23
CA PRO A 191 18.12 -7.30 -5.70
C PRO A 191 17.62 -8.59 -5.02
N ASN A 192 17.66 -9.73 -5.71
CA ASN A 192 17.25 -11.03 -5.15
C ASN A 192 17.98 -11.36 -3.84
N ARG A 193 19.25 -10.95 -3.71
CA ARG A 193 20.05 -11.15 -2.49
C ARG A 193 19.39 -10.59 -1.22
N TYR A 194 18.67 -9.46 -1.32
CA TYR A 194 17.93 -8.88 -0.18
C TYR A 194 16.89 -9.88 0.35
N TYR A 195 16.06 -10.38 -0.56
CA TYR A 195 14.99 -11.33 -0.24
C TYR A 195 15.54 -12.66 0.26
N LEU A 196 16.57 -13.19 -0.41
CA LEU A 196 17.17 -14.48 -0.07
C LEU A 196 17.88 -14.46 1.28
N ALA A 197 18.63 -13.40 1.58
CA ALA A 197 19.31 -13.26 2.87
C ALA A 197 18.30 -13.19 4.01
N LEU A 198 17.27 -12.35 3.88
CA LEU A 198 16.20 -12.23 4.85
C LEU A 198 15.46 -13.56 5.04
N ALA A 199 15.05 -14.22 3.94
CA ALA A 199 14.34 -15.49 4.00
C ALA A 199 15.18 -16.60 4.66
N ARG A 200 16.47 -16.69 4.37
CA ARG A 200 17.38 -17.67 5.00
C ARG A 200 17.54 -17.42 6.50
N ASN A 201 17.67 -16.15 6.91
CA ASN A 201 17.72 -15.78 8.33
C ASN A 201 16.43 -16.17 9.07
N LEU A 202 15.27 -15.93 8.45
CA LEU A 202 13.97 -16.35 8.99
C LEU A 202 13.83 -17.87 9.06
N ALA A 203 14.22 -18.59 8.01
CA ALA A 203 14.19 -20.05 7.96
C ALA A 203 15.01 -20.65 9.10
N ALA A 204 16.28 -20.24 9.24
CA ALA A 204 17.17 -20.72 10.30
C ALA A 204 16.61 -20.45 11.70
N LEU A 205 15.99 -19.29 11.90
CA LEU A 205 15.36 -18.93 13.15
C LEU A 205 14.14 -19.80 13.46
N LEU A 206 13.24 -19.99 12.49
CA LEU A 206 12.02 -20.77 12.67
C LEU A 206 12.32 -22.27 12.83
N ASP A 207 13.32 -22.80 12.12
CA ASP A 207 13.79 -24.18 12.28
C ASP A 207 14.36 -24.41 13.69
N ARG A 208 15.17 -23.47 14.21
CA ARG A 208 15.67 -23.53 15.60
C ARG A 208 14.56 -23.50 16.64
N LEU A 209 13.45 -22.82 16.34
CA LEU A 209 12.28 -22.74 17.22
C LEU A 209 11.28 -23.89 16.97
N ALA A 210 11.56 -24.81 16.05
CA ALA A 210 10.67 -25.89 15.62
C ALA A 210 9.27 -25.39 15.17
N ILE A 211 9.19 -24.19 14.59
CA ILE A 211 7.93 -23.63 14.09
C ILE A 211 7.77 -24.03 12.62
N PRO A 212 6.70 -24.74 12.23
CA PRO A 212 6.50 -25.10 10.83
C PRO A 212 6.14 -23.86 10.00
N TYR A 213 6.78 -23.72 8.84
CA TYR A 213 6.57 -22.61 7.92
C TYR A 213 6.60 -23.05 6.45
N ARG A 214 6.14 -22.17 5.55
CA ARG A 214 6.32 -22.25 4.09
C ARG A 214 6.59 -20.87 3.50
N PHE A 215 7.35 -20.81 2.42
CA PHE A 215 7.57 -19.57 1.67
C PHE A 215 6.58 -19.46 0.51
N GLU A 216 6.09 -18.25 0.27
CA GLU A 216 5.28 -17.89 -0.89
C GLU A 216 5.93 -16.71 -1.60
N LEU A 217 6.43 -16.91 -2.82
CA LEU A 217 6.97 -15.83 -3.65
C LEU A 217 5.86 -15.29 -4.55
N HIS A 218 5.59 -14.00 -4.46
CA HIS A 218 4.61 -13.28 -5.28
C HIS A 218 5.35 -12.30 -6.20
N THR A 219 5.20 -12.46 -7.51
CA THR A 219 5.87 -11.63 -8.50
C THR A 219 5.12 -11.58 -9.83
N GLU A 220 5.59 -10.74 -10.74
CA GLU A 220 5.10 -10.61 -12.10
C GLU A 220 6.28 -10.78 -13.06
N LEU A 221 6.15 -11.68 -14.04
CA LEU A 221 7.17 -11.96 -15.04
C LEU A 221 6.55 -12.02 -16.43
N PRO A 222 7.24 -11.53 -17.46
CA PRO A 222 6.74 -11.69 -18.83
C PRO A 222 6.74 -13.19 -19.19
N THR A 223 5.74 -13.68 -19.91
CA THR A 223 5.71 -15.11 -20.31
C THR A 223 6.71 -15.43 -21.41
N ARG A 224 7.10 -14.42 -22.19
CA ARG A 224 8.19 -14.44 -23.18
C ARG A 224 8.86 -13.08 -23.21
N ALA A 225 10.04 -13.01 -23.83
CA ALA A 225 10.66 -11.72 -24.08
C ALA A 225 9.76 -10.85 -24.98
N PHE A 226 9.49 -9.60 -24.57
CA PHE A 226 8.71 -8.65 -25.37
C PHE A 226 9.19 -7.21 -25.16
N VAL A 227 8.92 -6.34 -26.15
CA VAL A 227 9.25 -4.92 -26.06
C VAL A 227 8.04 -4.18 -25.50
N MET A 228 8.23 -3.53 -24.36
CA MET A 228 7.22 -2.66 -23.78
C MET A 228 7.48 -1.21 -24.19
N ALA A 229 6.47 -0.58 -24.79
CA ALA A 229 6.50 0.84 -25.10
C ALA A 229 5.66 1.65 -24.10
N ASN A 230 5.99 2.93 -23.95
CA ASN A 230 5.29 3.87 -23.06
C ASN A 230 3.83 4.21 -23.47
N HIS A 231 3.33 3.63 -24.56
CA HIS A 231 1.95 3.75 -25.03
C HIS A 231 1.14 2.44 -24.92
N HIS A 232 1.69 1.38 -24.34
CA HIS A 232 0.93 0.14 -24.08
C HIS A 232 -0.28 0.41 -23.17
N ALA A 233 -1.34 -0.37 -23.35
CA ALA A 233 -2.53 -0.34 -22.51
C ALA A 233 -2.12 -0.41 -21.03
N GLY A 234 -2.66 0.51 -20.22
CA GLY A 234 -2.39 0.60 -18.79
C GLY A 234 -1.14 1.39 -18.38
N MET A 235 -0.38 1.91 -19.34
CA MET A 235 0.70 2.85 -19.06
C MET A 235 0.16 4.26 -18.86
N PRO A 236 0.62 5.01 -17.84
CA PRO A 236 0.27 6.41 -17.72
C PRO A 236 0.85 7.18 -18.92
N LEU A 237 -0.04 7.66 -19.80
CA LEU A 237 0.32 8.52 -20.93
C LEU A 237 0.96 9.82 -20.42
N LYS A 238 2.28 9.82 -20.24
CA LYS A 238 3.04 11.04 -19.97
C LYS A 238 3.24 11.77 -21.29
N LYS A 239 2.32 12.71 -21.60
CA LYS A 239 2.41 13.59 -22.77
C LYS A 239 3.81 14.20 -22.86
N GLY A 240 4.44 14.10 -24.03
CA GLY A 240 5.72 14.76 -24.35
C GLY A 240 6.99 13.99 -23.96
N LEU A 241 6.90 12.75 -23.46
CA LEU A 241 8.09 11.91 -23.33
C LEU A 241 8.45 11.26 -24.66
N PRO A 242 9.74 11.17 -25.03
CA PRO A 242 10.18 10.42 -26.19
C PRO A 242 9.75 8.95 -26.06
N GLU A 243 9.49 8.31 -27.20
CA GLU A 243 9.19 6.88 -27.23
C GLU A 243 10.34 6.12 -26.59
N LYS A 244 10.02 5.42 -25.49
CA LYS A 244 10.96 4.55 -24.79
C LYS A 244 10.47 3.13 -24.96
N GLN A 245 11.30 2.33 -25.61
CA GLN A 245 11.12 0.90 -25.75
C GLN A 245 12.08 0.19 -24.80
N THR A 246 11.55 -0.71 -23.98
CA THR A 246 12.35 -1.52 -23.08
C THR A 246 12.06 -2.98 -23.38
N LEU A 247 13.10 -3.77 -23.67
CA LEU A 247 13.00 -5.22 -23.72
C LEU A 247 12.81 -5.75 -22.31
N LEU A 248 11.70 -6.44 -22.07
CA LEU A 248 11.44 -7.21 -20.87
C LEU A 248 11.72 -8.67 -21.19
N ASP A 249 12.66 -9.26 -20.47
CA ASP A 249 13.07 -10.66 -20.62
C ASP A 249 12.85 -11.38 -19.28
N PRO A 250 12.08 -12.48 -19.22
CA PRO A 250 11.84 -13.18 -17.97
C PRO A 250 13.13 -13.71 -17.32
N ALA A 251 14.17 -14.00 -18.11
CA ALA A 251 15.46 -14.48 -17.60
C ALA A 251 16.22 -13.39 -16.83
N ALA A 252 15.95 -12.10 -17.08
CA ALA A 252 16.64 -11.00 -16.43
C ALA A 252 16.39 -10.94 -14.92
N ASP A 253 15.23 -11.41 -14.45
CA ASP A 253 14.83 -11.35 -13.05
C ASP A 253 15.39 -12.49 -12.19
N ARG A 254 15.94 -13.54 -12.83
CA ARG A 254 16.62 -14.69 -12.20
C ARG A 254 15.83 -15.33 -11.06
N ILE A 255 14.54 -15.57 -11.28
CA ILE A 255 13.60 -16.09 -10.27
C ILE A 255 13.93 -17.53 -9.84
N GLU A 256 14.73 -18.26 -10.61
CA GLU A 256 15.32 -19.55 -10.25
C GLU A 256 16.25 -19.48 -9.02
N GLU A 257 16.84 -18.32 -8.70
CA GLU A 257 17.67 -18.18 -7.49
C GLU A 257 16.87 -18.46 -6.19
N PHE A 258 15.56 -18.24 -6.23
CA PHE A 258 14.65 -18.51 -5.11
C PHE A 258 14.39 -20.00 -4.87
N ASP A 259 14.71 -20.89 -5.82
CA ASP A 259 14.53 -22.34 -5.64
C ASP A 259 15.41 -22.92 -4.52
N THR A 260 16.38 -22.13 -4.03
CA THR A 260 17.16 -22.45 -2.84
C THR A 260 16.38 -22.33 -1.52
N LEU A 261 15.19 -21.74 -1.52
CA LEU A 261 14.36 -21.59 -0.32
C LEU A 261 13.55 -22.88 -0.05
N PRO A 262 13.54 -23.38 1.20
CA PRO A 262 12.82 -24.60 1.54
C PRO A 262 11.30 -24.37 1.46
N ARG A 263 10.55 -25.37 0.98
CA ARG A 263 9.06 -25.35 1.02
C ARG A 263 8.48 -24.11 0.30
N LEU A 264 9.11 -23.70 -0.80
CA LEU A 264 8.70 -22.55 -1.60
C LEU A 264 7.54 -22.89 -2.53
N SER A 265 6.54 -22.01 -2.56
CA SER A 265 5.54 -21.94 -3.64
C SER A 265 5.71 -20.61 -4.39
N LYS A 266 5.70 -20.66 -5.73
CA LYS A 266 5.81 -19.47 -6.59
C LYS A 266 4.43 -19.11 -7.16
N PHE A 267 4.03 -17.87 -6.97
CA PHE A 267 2.82 -17.23 -7.48
C PHE A 267 3.25 -16.14 -8.46
N ILE A 268 3.32 -16.50 -9.74
CA ILE A 268 3.79 -15.64 -10.83
C ILE A 268 2.58 -15.26 -11.67
N ASN A 269 2.37 -13.96 -11.91
CA ASN A 269 1.24 -13.43 -12.70
C ASN A 269 -0.14 -13.87 -12.17
N THR A 270 -0.23 -14.14 -10.87
CA THR A 270 -1.50 -14.41 -10.19
C THR A 270 -2.39 -13.17 -10.24
N ASP A 271 -3.70 -13.38 -10.18
CA ASP A 271 -4.68 -12.29 -10.11
C ASP A 271 -4.29 -11.28 -9.01
N PRO A 272 -4.29 -9.96 -9.31
CA PRO A 272 -3.80 -8.97 -8.36
C PRO A 272 -4.64 -8.88 -7.09
N LEU A 273 -5.94 -9.19 -7.12
CA LEU A 273 -6.75 -9.21 -5.89
C LEU A 273 -6.43 -10.45 -5.05
N GLU A 274 -6.21 -11.61 -5.68
CA GLU A 274 -5.74 -12.81 -4.99
C GLU A 274 -4.35 -12.59 -4.38
N SER A 275 -3.37 -12.09 -5.13
CA SER A 275 -2.04 -11.78 -4.59
C SER A 275 -2.13 -10.80 -3.42
N LEU A 276 -2.96 -9.76 -3.54
CA LEU A 276 -3.15 -8.79 -2.46
C LEU A 276 -3.71 -9.47 -1.20
N GLN A 277 -4.73 -10.33 -1.34
CA GLN A 277 -5.28 -11.13 -0.24
C GLN A 277 -4.22 -12.03 0.38
N ARG A 278 -3.45 -12.76 -0.42
CA ARG A 278 -2.43 -13.70 0.07
C ARG A 278 -1.32 -12.99 0.85
N LEU A 279 -0.88 -11.83 0.38
CA LEU A 279 0.09 -10.98 1.07
C LEU A 279 -0.51 -10.36 2.34
N ALA A 280 -1.74 -9.85 2.28
CA ALA A 280 -2.43 -9.22 3.41
C ALA A 280 -2.90 -10.21 4.50
N THR A 281 -2.82 -11.52 4.23
CA THR A 281 -3.14 -12.59 5.19
C THR A 281 -1.93 -13.40 5.61
N ALA A 282 -0.74 -13.09 5.08
CA ALA A 282 0.49 -13.78 5.46
C ALA A 282 0.81 -13.56 6.94
N HIS A 283 1.47 -14.54 7.56
CA HIS A 283 1.92 -14.46 8.95
C HIS A 283 3.17 -13.58 9.08
N ILE A 284 4.04 -13.67 8.07
CA ILE A 284 5.21 -12.82 7.89
C ILE A 284 5.16 -12.29 6.46
N LEU A 285 5.26 -10.96 6.29
CA LEU A 285 5.27 -10.31 4.99
C LEU A 285 6.59 -9.57 4.79
N ILE A 286 7.33 -9.97 3.76
CA ILE A 286 8.52 -9.28 3.25
C ILE A 286 8.09 -8.36 2.12
N THR A 287 8.19 -7.06 2.36
CA THR A 287 7.75 -6.03 1.42
C THR A 287 8.83 -5.66 0.39
N SER A 288 8.41 -4.89 -0.61
CA SER A 288 9.28 -4.29 -1.63
C SER A 288 9.06 -2.78 -1.71
N HIS A 289 9.73 -2.10 -2.63
CA HIS A 289 9.42 -0.71 -3.01
C HIS A 289 8.14 -0.62 -3.86
N SER A 290 6.99 -1.00 -3.28
CA SER A 290 5.69 -1.01 -3.93
C SER A 290 4.56 -0.63 -2.98
N SER A 291 3.67 0.26 -3.44
CA SER A 291 2.41 0.55 -2.77
C SER A 291 1.53 -0.70 -2.64
N PHE A 292 1.68 -1.68 -3.54
CA PHE A 292 0.97 -2.96 -3.46
C PHE A 292 1.35 -3.74 -2.19
N SER A 293 2.64 -3.97 -1.93
CA SER A 293 3.09 -4.62 -0.69
C SER A 293 2.89 -3.76 0.55
N TYR A 294 2.97 -2.43 0.41
CA TYR A 294 2.69 -1.51 1.52
C TYR A 294 1.21 -1.59 1.93
N LEU A 295 0.29 -1.60 0.96
CA LEU A 295 -1.13 -1.83 1.20
C LEU A 295 -1.39 -3.18 1.85
N SER A 296 -0.76 -4.26 1.36
CA SER A 296 -0.86 -5.58 1.99
C SER A 296 -0.48 -5.52 3.47
N ALA A 297 0.62 -4.83 3.80
CA ALA A 297 1.06 -4.68 5.18
C ALA A 297 0.09 -3.83 6.02
N VAL A 298 -0.51 -2.78 5.45
CA VAL A 298 -1.53 -1.95 6.10
C VAL A 298 -2.84 -2.71 6.36
N LEU A 299 -3.23 -3.60 5.46
CA LEU A 299 -4.45 -4.40 5.58
C LEU A 299 -4.27 -5.67 6.44
N ASN A 300 -3.03 -6.04 6.76
CA ASN A 300 -2.74 -7.24 7.52
C ASN A 300 -2.94 -7.00 9.02
N ARG A 301 -3.87 -7.76 9.62
CA ARG A 301 -4.28 -7.58 11.02
C ARG A 301 -3.31 -8.21 12.02
N ARG A 302 -2.64 -9.30 11.62
CA ARG A 302 -1.85 -10.14 12.54
C ARG A 302 -0.62 -10.69 11.80
N ALA A 303 0.33 -9.81 11.51
CA ALA A 303 1.57 -10.22 10.86
C ALA A 303 2.81 -9.53 11.41
N VAL A 304 3.94 -10.21 11.23
CA VAL A 304 5.26 -9.61 11.28
C VAL A 304 5.55 -9.01 9.92
N ILE A 305 5.63 -7.68 9.84
CA ILE A 305 5.95 -6.96 8.61
C ILE A 305 7.44 -6.66 8.57
N ALA A 306 8.16 -7.27 7.65
CA ALA A 306 9.53 -6.93 7.30
C ALA A 306 9.53 -5.84 6.21
N TYR A 307 9.90 -4.63 6.61
CA TYR A 307 9.82 -3.43 5.79
C TYR A 307 11.19 -2.94 5.35
N HIS A 308 11.44 -2.98 4.04
CA HIS A 308 12.56 -2.23 3.48
C HIS A 308 12.19 -0.74 3.43
N PRO A 309 12.98 0.18 4.01
CA PRO A 309 12.74 1.61 3.92
C PRO A 309 12.53 2.06 2.47
N PHE A 310 11.41 2.73 2.23
CA PHE A 310 11.05 3.34 0.95
C PHE A 310 10.37 4.70 1.18
N TRP A 311 9.59 5.20 0.21
CA TRP A 311 9.01 6.55 0.25
C TRP A 311 7.96 6.78 1.34
N HIS A 312 7.37 5.71 1.90
CA HIS A 312 6.35 5.77 2.93
C HIS A 312 6.96 5.41 4.27
N LYS A 313 6.50 6.04 5.35
CA LYS A 313 7.03 5.70 6.68
C LYS A 313 6.33 4.46 7.23
N PRO A 314 7.06 3.47 7.77
CA PRO A 314 6.44 2.28 8.34
C PRO A 314 5.65 2.62 9.62
N MET A 315 4.63 1.82 9.93
CA MET A 315 4.00 1.85 11.27
C MET A 315 5.03 1.44 12.32
N ARG A 316 4.87 1.91 13.56
CA ARG A 316 5.87 1.74 14.63
C ARG A 316 6.24 0.29 14.97
N HIS A 317 5.34 -0.64 14.66
CA HIS A 317 5.48 -2.07 14.98
C HIS A 317 6.02 -2.90 13.81
N TRP A 318 6.24 -2.29 12.64
CA TRP A 318 6.89 -2.95 11.51
C TRP A 318 8.39 -3.02 11.74
N LEU A 319 9.00 -4.12 11.30
CA LEU A 319 10.43 -4.37 11.43
C LEU A 319 11.17 -3.74 10.25
N PRO A 320 11.95 -2.67 10.44
CA PRO A 320 12.81 -2.18 9.38
C PRO A 320 13.88 -3.21 9.05
N VAL A 321 14.16 -3.40 7.76
CA VAL A 321 15.19 -4.30 7.25
C VAL A 321 16.14 -3.52 6.36
N ASN A 322 17.44 -3.79 6.49
CA ASN A 322 18.49 -3.18 5.68
C ASN A 322 18.55 -3.79 4.26
N ASP A 323 19.31 -3.15 3.37
CA ASP A 323 19.50 -3.56 1.97
C ASP A 323 20.11 -4.97 1.81
N ASP A 324 20.80 -5.46 2.84
CA ASP A 324 21.40 -6.80 2.92
C ASP A 324 20.45 -7.86 3.53
N GLY A 325 19.23 -7.49 3.89
CA GLY A 325 18.27 -8.37 4.53
C GLY A 325 18.48 -8.54 6.04
N ALA A 326 19.39 -7.78 6.66
CA ALA A 326 19.61 -7.82 8.10
C ALA A 326 18.50 -7.10 8.88
N PHE A 327 18.17 -7.64 10.05
CA PHE A 327 17.19 -7.09 11.01
C PHE A 327 17.65 -7.39 12.44
N GLU A 328 17.15 -6.61 13.41
CA GLU A 328 17.43 -6.83 14.82
C GLU A 328 16.70 -8.08 15.33
N ALA A 329 17.45 -9.12 15.72
CA ALA A 329 16.87 -10.39 16.13
C ALA A 329 15.92 -10.26 17.32
N ALA A 330 16.22 -9.38 18.29
CA ALA A 330 15.38 -9.13 19.45
C ALA A 330 14.00 -8.56 19.05
N ASP A 331 13.96 -7.61 18.11
CA ASP A 331 12.72 -7.02 17.61
C ASP A 331 11.87 -8.06 16.87
N PHE A 332 12.52 -8.91 16.08
CA PHE A 332 11.85 -10.01 15.41
C PHE A 332 11.28 -11.04 16.40
N HIS A 333 12.06 -11.46 17.40
CA HIS A 333 11.58 -12.35 18.45
C HIS A 333 10.36 -11.77 19.18
N ALA A 334 10.39 -10.48 19.50
CA ALA A 334 9.25 -9.80 20.11
C ALA A 334 8.03 -9.76 19.17
N ALA A 335 8.23 -9.54 17.87
CA ALA A 335 7.15 -9.55 16.89
C ALA A 335 6.56 -10.94 16.68
N LEU A 336 7.39 -11.98 16.60
CA LEU A 336 6.97 -13.37 16.50
C LEU A 336 6.22 -13.83 17.76
N GLY A 337 6.67 -13.42 18.94
CA GLY A 337 5.97 -13.71 20.20
C GLY A 337 4.55 -13.15 20.22
N ARG A 338 4.34 -11.92 19.71
CA ARG A 338 3.00 -11.34 19.56
C ARG A 338 2.13 -12.05 18.51
N LEU A 339 2.74 -12.58 17.46
CA LEU A 339 2.04 -13.30 16.40
C LEU A 339 1.50 -14.65 16.90
N LEU A 340 2.23 -15.32 17.80
CA LEU A 340 1.89 -16.65 18.31
C LEU A 340 0.94 -16.64 19.52
N GLN A 341 0.55 -15.45 20.00
CA GLN A 341 -0.48 -15.23 21.03
C GLN A 341 -1.84 -14.96 20.38
#